data_AF-A0A1F6NR60-F1
#
_entry.id   AF-A0A1F6NR60-F1
#
_cell.length_a   1.000
_cell.length_b   1.000
_cell.length_c   1.000
_cell.angle_alpha   90.00
_cell.angle_beta   90.00
_cell.angle_gamma   90.00
#
_symmetry.space_group_name_H-M   'P 1'
#
loop_
_entity.id
_entity.type
_entity.pdbx_description
1 polymer ?
#
loop_
_entity_poly.entity_id
_entity_poly.type
_entity_poly.pdbx_seq_one_letter_code
_entity_poly.pdbx_strand_id
1 'polypeptide(L)'
;MEQHLKNRPKKIIFPKEEIIELRNVAINKLKEKLFPNDKILKIILIGSSVNNSFGEYETPGFRGSLFSDFDFIVFVTDEYTIPSWLDREPDGKPFPEEKMNLAFRNKKFIEDKYDIEIFFIRETTFNNKEIQNLGEAAGIPMTKNSKNKNIVIYSK
;
A
#
# COMPACT_ATOMS: atom_id res chain seq x y z
N MET A 1 2.53 -22.90 3.35
CA MET A 1 2.98 -21.87 2.38
C MET A 1 2.13 -21.98 1.12
N GLU A 2 1.36 -20.94 0.82
CA GLU A 2 0.46 -20.91 -0.34
C GLU A 2 1.22 -21.12 -1.67
N GLN A 3 0.57 -21.73 -2.67
CA GLN A 3 1.25 -22.15 -3.91
C GLN A 3 1.76 -20.98 -4.75
N HIS A 4 1.13 -19.81 -4.66
CA HIS A 4 1.59 -18.59 -5.31
C HIS A 4 2.91 -18.07 -4.69
N LEU A 5 3.13 -18.25 -3.38
CA LEU A 5 4.37 -17.89 -2.68
C LEU A 5 5.55 -18.81 -3.06
N LYS A 6 5.28 -20.05 -3.50
CA LYS A 6 6.31 -20.99 -3.99
C LYS A 6 6.87 -20.60 -5.36
N ASN A 7 6.04 -19.94 -6.18
CA ASN A 7 6.36 -19.58 -7.56
C ASN A 7 6.86 -18.14 -7.71
N ARG A 8 6.99 -17.40 -6.61
CA ARG A 8 7.56 -16.06 -6.62
C ARG A 8 9.06 -16.09 -6.85
N PRO A 9 9.61 -15.13 -7.61
CA PRO A 9 11.04 -14.99 -7.75
C PRO A 9 11.70 -14.87 -6.37
N LYS A 10 12.59 -15.80 -6.03
CA LYS A 10 13.47 -15.71 -4.85
C LYS A 10 14.36 -14.47 -5.01
N LYS A 11 14.56 -13.67 -3.96
CA LYS A 11 15.50 -12.51 -3.85
C LYS A 11 16.07 -12.04 -5.21
N ILE A 12 15.23 -11.39 -6.00
CA ILE A 12 15.64 -10.73 -7.24
C ILE A 12 15.48 -9.24 -6.99
N ILE A 13 16.60 -8.52 -7.02
CA ILE A 13 16.59 -7.07 -7.08
C ILE A 13 16.13 -6.72 -8.49
N PHE A 14 14.99 -6.08 -8.60
CA PHE A 14 14.43 -5.72 -9.89
C PHE A 14 15.19 -4.51 -10.46
N PRO A 15 15.56 -4.52 -11.75
CA PRO A 15 16.04 -3.32 -12.43
C PRO A 15 14.98 -2.21 -12.32
N LYS A 16 15.45 -0.96 -12.21
CA LYS A 16 14.57 0.20 -12.02
C LYS A 16 13.47 0.29 -13.08
N GLU A 17 13.80 -0.04 -14.32
CA GLU A 17 12.88 -0.04 -15.46
C GLU A 17 11.74 -1.03 -15.24
N GLU A 18 12.04 -2.25 -14.79
CA GLU A 18 11.05 -3.29 -14.48
C GLU A 18 10.18 -2.89 -13.28
N ILE A 19 10.76 -2.26 -12.26
CA ILE A 19 9.99 -1.69 -11.13
C ILE A 19 9.00 -0.65 -11.64
N ILE A 20 9.41 0.23 -12.55
CA ILE A 20 8.54 1.27 -13.12
C ILE A 20 7.39 0.62 -13.90
N GLU A 21 7.66 -0.39 -14.71
CA GLU A 21 6.64 -1.12 -15.47
C GLU A 21 5.62 -1.79 -14.55
N LEU A 22 6.07 -2.63 -13.61
CA LEU A 22 5.20 -3.32 -12.65
C LEU A 22 4.38 -2.33 -11.82
N ARG A 23 5.00 -1.23 -11.38
CA ARG A 23 4.33 -0.16 -10.65
C ARG A 23 3.22 0.49 -11.48
N ASN A 24 3.47 0.79 -12.75
CA ASN A 24 2.46 1.39 -13.62
C ASN A 24 1.28 0.44 -13.85
N VAL A 25 1.54 -0.86 -14.00
CA VAL A 25 0.50 -1.89 -14.07
C VAL A 25 -0.31 -1.94 -12.78
N ALA A 26 0.35 -1.92 -11.61
CA ALA A 26 -0.31 -1.88 -10.31
C ALA A 26 -1.24 -0.66 -10.18
N ILE A 27 -0.73 0.52 -10.53
CA ILE A 27 -1.47 1.79 -10.47
C ILE A 27 -2.71 1.75 -11.38
N ASN A 28 -2.56 1.32 -12.62
CA ASN A 28 -3.66 1.31 -13.59
C ASN A 28 -4.75 0.33 -13.15
N LYS A 29 -4.38 -0.89 -12.76
CA LYS A 29 -5.33 -1.88 -12.28
C LYS A 29 -6.03 -1.44 -10.99
N LEU A 30 -5.32 -0.75 -10.09
CA LEU A 30 -5.92 -0.18 -8.88
C LEU A 30 -6.95 0.89 -9.25
N LYS A 31 -6.62 1.79 -10.19
CA LYS A 31 -7.55 2.81 -10.68
C LYS A 31 -8.81 2.18 -11.25
N GLU A 32 -8.69 1.16 -12.09
CA GLU A 32 -9.83 0.43 -12.66
C GLU A 32 -10.74 -0.22 -11.59
N LYS A 33 -10.15 -0.67 -10.47
CA LYS A 33 -10.88 -1.31 -9.37
C LYS A 33 -11.53 -0.32 -8.40
N LEU A 34 -10.98 0.88 -8.28
CA LEU A 34 -11.41 1.87 -7.30
C LEU A 34 -12.20 3.03 -7.89
N PHE A 35 -12.07 3.31 -9.19
CA PHE A 35 -12.77 4.40 -9.86
C PHE A 35 -13.90 3.92 -10.79
N PRO A 36 -14.92 4.77 -11.00
CA PRO A 36 -15.17 6.05 -10.32
C PRO A 36 -15.72 5.84 -8.90
N ASN A 37 -15.22 6.62 -7.94
CA ASN A 37 -15.74 6.64 -6.57
C ASN A 37 -15.51 8.02 -5.95
N ASP A 38 -16.59 8.72 -5.63
CA ASP A 38 -16.62 10.09 -5.10
C ASP A 38 -16.15 10.20 -3.64
N LYS A 39 -16.13 9.06 -2.94
CA LYS A 39 -15.67 8.94 -1.55
C LYS A 39 -14.16 8.71 -1.44
N ILE A 40 -13.45 8.55 -2.55
CA ILE A 40 -11.98 8.52 -2.56
C ILE A 40 -11.48 9.95 -2.62
N LEU A 41 -10.64 10.33 -1.66
CA LEU A 41 -10.10 11.68 -1.51
C LEU A 41 -8.68 11.78 -2.08
N LYS A 42 -7.86 10.76 -1.82
CA LYS A 42 -6.46 10.71 -2.27
C LYS A 42 -5.99 9.27 -2.36
N ILE A 43 -5.18 8.96 -3.36
CA ILE A 43 -4.47 7.69 -3.48
C ILE A 43 -2.99 8.00 -3.63
N ILE A 44 -2.18 7.33 -2.83
CA ILE A 44 -0.72 7.38 -2.92
C ILE A 44 -0.16 5.97 -2.94
N LEU A 45 1.02 5.85 -3.52
CA LEU A 45 1.88 4.68 -3.44
C LEU A 45 3.12 5.03 -2.63
N ILE A 46 3.53 4.12 -1.76
CA ILE A 46 4.73 4.22 -0.93
C ILE A 46 5.58 2.94 -1.06
N GLY A 47 6.58 2.80 -0.19
CA GLY A 47 7.35 1.56 -0.05
C GLY A 47 8.44 1.37 -1.10
N SER A 48 8.92 0.13 -1.21
CA SER A 48 10.10 -0.25 -2.00
C SER A 48 9.99 0.08 -3.49
N SER A 49 8.79 0.00 -4.06
CA SER A 49 8.50 0.35 -5.46
C SER A 49 8.70 1.84 -5.79
N VAL A 50 8.60 2.72 -4.78
CA VAL A 50 8.87 4.16 -4.90
C VAL A 50 10.35 4.46 -4.65
N ASN A 51 11.00 3.67 -3.79
CA ASN A 51 12.41 3.78 -3.47
C ASN A 51 13.35 3.16 -4.52
N ASN A 52 12.80 2.45 -5.52
CA ASN A 52 13.54 1.64 -6.50
C ASN A 52 14.36 0.51 -5.84
N SER A 53 13.89 0.01 -4.71
CA SER A 53 14.48 -1.10 -3.96
C SER A 53 13.54 -2.31 -3.93
N PHE A 54 12.64 -2.41 -4.91
CA PHE A 54 11.68 -3.50 -4.99
C PHE A 54 12.40 -4.84 -5.17
N GLY A 55 12.07 -5.81 -4.33
CA GLY A 55 12.78 -7.10 -4.25
C GLY A 55 14.04 -7.08 -3.36
N GLU A 56 14.46 -5.91 -2.85
CA GLU A 56 15.47 -5.78 -1.79
C GLU A 56 14.79 -5.88 -0.42
N TYR A 57 15.34 -6.72 0.47
CA TYR A 57 14.97 -6.69 1.89
C TYR A 57 16.20 -6.32 2.69
N GLU A 58 16.09 -5.22 3.42
CA GLU A 58 17.00 -4.99 4.54
C GLU A 58 16.71 -6.05 5.61
N THR A 59 17.76 -6.57 6.24
CA THR A 59 17.59 -7.46 7.39
C THR A 59 17.42 -6.59 8.65
N PRO A 60 16.43 -6.83 9.54
CA PRO A 60 15.39 -7.84 9.51
C PRO A 60 14.08 -7.17 9.05
N GLY A 61 13.75 -7.27 7.76
CA GLY A 61 12.61 -6.58 7.17
C GLY A 61 11.36 -6.68 8.03
N PHE A 62 10.54 -5.61 8.03
CA PHE A 62 9.31 -5.50 8.80
C PHE A 62 8.50 -6.80 8.62
N ARG A 63 8.59 -7.70 9.61
CA ARG A 63 7.96 -9.02 9.68
C ARG A 63 8.33 -10.09 8.65
N GLY A 64 9.61 -10.28 8.29
CA GLY A 64 10.01 -11.52 7.60
C GLY A 64 9.19 -11.87 6.35
N SER A 65 8.54 -10.86 5.73
CA SER A 65 7.86 -11.02 4.46
C SER A 65 8.95 -11.30 3.46
N LEU A 66 8.96 -12.52 2.93
CA LEU A 66 9.93 -12.97 1.94
C LEU A 66 9.73 -12.27 0.58
N PHE A 67 8.69 -11.41 0.44
CA PHE A 67 8.17 -10.90 -0.83
C PHE A 67 7.79 -9.41 -0.75
N SER A 68 8.18 -8.61 -1.77
CA SER A 68 7.85 -7.19 -1.90
C SER A 68 6.47 -7.05 -2.51
N ASP A 69 5.64 -6.24 -1.87
CA ASP A 69 4.30 -5.85 -2.26
C ASP A 69 4.26 -4.37 -2.71
N PHE A 70 3.20 -4.00 -3.41
CA PHE A 70 2.92 -2.59 -3.70
C PHE A 70 2.04 -2.01 -2.61
N ASP A 71 2.59 -1.06 -1.85
CA ASP A 71 1.94 -0.42 -0.72
C ASP A 71 1.16 0.82 -1.14
N PHE A 72 -0.16 0.71 -1.19
CA PHE A 72 -1.05 1.84 -1.45
C PHE A 72 -1.65 2.37 -0.16
N ILE A 73 -1.86 3.68 -0.13
CA ILE A 73 -2.65 4.33 0.90
C ILE A 73 -3.77 5.10 0.22
N VAL A 74 -5.00 4.80 0.65
CA VAL A 74 -6.22 5.33 0.08
C VAL A 74 -6.95 6.11 1.17
N PHE A 75 -6.96 7.42 1.02
CA PHE A 75 -7.71 8.32 1.89
C PHE A 75 -9.15 8.38 1.40
N VAL A 76 -10.09 8.13 2.31
CA VAL A 76 -11.51 7.96 1.98
C VAL A 76 -12.39 8.69 2.99
N THR A 77 -13.64 8.99 2.61
CA THR A 77 -14.65 9.46 3.57
C THR A 77 -15.01 8.36 4.59
N ASP A 78 -15.61 8.75 5.71
CA ASP A 78 -15.95 7.81 6.78
C ASP A 78 -17.01 6.77 6.36
N GLU A 79 -17.80 7.04 5.32
CA GLU A 79 -18.84 6.15 4.78
C GLU A 79 -18.34 5.25 3.64
N TYR A 80 -17.03 5.23 3.38
CA TYR A 80 -16.46 4.34 2.38
C TYR A 80 -16.58 2.89 2.82
N THR A 81 -17.10 2.06 1.91
CA THR A 81 -17.21 0.61 2.07
C THR A 81 -16.03 -0.05 1.39
N ILE A 82 -15.28 -0.84 2.14
CA ILE A 82 -14.12 -1.55 1.62
C ILE A 82 -14.59 -2.59 0.58
N PRO A 83 -14.02 -2.62 -0.63
CA PRO A 83 -14.39 -3.60 -1.65
C PRO A 83 -14.15 -5.04 -1.20
N SER A 84 -15.04 -5.95 -1.58
CA SER A 84 -14.96 -7.38 -1.19
C SER A 84 -13.87 -8.19 -1.89
N TRP A 85 -13.21 -7.62 -2.91
CA TRP A 85 -12.07 -8.26 -3.59
C TRP A 85 -10.76 -8.16 -2.79
N LEU A 86 -10.82 -7.50 -1.63
CA LEU A 86 -9.73 -7.29 -0.69
C LEU A 86 -9.97 -8.10 0.57
N ASP A 87 -8.96 -8.84 1.00
CA ASP A 87 -8.98 -9.56 2.25
C ASP A 87 -8.39 -8.68 3.36
N ARG A 88 -9.04 -8.65 4.54
CA ARG A 88 -8.51 -7.92 5.69
C ARG A 88 -7.22 -8.59 6.16
N GLU A 89 -6.17 -7.81 6.33
CA GLU A 89 -4.91 -8.30 6.89
C GLU A 89 -4.95 -8.10 8.42
N PRO A 90 -5.17 -9.15 9.23
CA PRO A 90 -5.32 -9.02 10.67
C PRO A 90 -4.05 -8.46 11.33
N ASP A 91 -2.90 -8.70 10.72
CA ASP A 91 -1.62 -8.26 11.25
C ASP A 91 -1.19 -6.89 10.70
N GLY A 92 -1.58 -6.44 9.51
CA GLY A 92 -0.89 -5.37 8.76
C GLY A 92 -0.93 -4.04 9.50
N LYS A 93 0.13 -3.61 10.20
CA LYS A 93 0.06 -2.41 11.05
C LYS A 93 0.76 -1.24 10.36
N PRO A 94 0.08 -0.09 10.22
CA PRO A 94 0.77 1.18 10.35
C PRO A 94 0.50 1.86 11.70
N PHE A 95 -0.64 1.57 12.34
CA PHE A 95 -1.04 2.19 13.61
C PHE A 95 -1.04 1.19 14.77
N PRO A 96 -0.74 1.64 16.00
CA PRO A 96 -0.70 0.78 17.18
C PRO A 96 -2.08 0.27 17.61
N GLU A 97 -3.16 0.98 17.28
CA GLU A 97 -4.53 0.56 17.61
C GLU A 97 -5.21 -0.19 16.46
N GLU A 98 -5.71 -1.39 16.74
CA GLU A 98 -6.36 -2.26 15.75
C GLU A 98 -7.60 -1.63 15.09
N LYS A 99 -8.30 -0.72 15.77
CA LYS A 99 -9.49 -0.03 15.24
C LYS A 99 -9.15 0.95 14.12
N MET A 100 -7.93 1.48 14.12
CA MET A 100 -7.41 2.36 13.07
C MET A 100 -6.73 1.57 11.95
N ASN A 101 -6.60 0.26 12.15
CA ASN A 101 -5.93 -0.61 11.21
C ASN A 101 -6.91 -1.12 10.13
N LEU A 102 -6.87 -0.45 8.99
CA LEU A 102 -7.61 -0.81 7.79
C LEU A 102 -6.63 -1.27 6.69
N ALA A 103 -5.74 -2.20 7.06
CA ALA A 103 -4.87 -2.88 6.12
C ALA A 103 -5.63 -4.02 5.42
N PHE A 104 -5.55 -4.02 4.11
CA PHE A 104 -6.17 -5.02 3.25
C PHE A 104 -5.19 -5.48 2.18
N ARG A 105 -5.32 -6.72 1.73
CA ARG A 105 -4.44 -7.28 0.71
C ARG A 105 -5.21 -7.93 -0.41
N ASN A 106 -4.57 -7.98 -1.57
CA ASN A 106 -4.89 -8.92 -2.62
C ASN A 106 -3.61 -9.62 -3.05
N LYS A 107 -3.53 -10.93 -2.79
CA LYS A 107 -2.31 -11.72 -2.98
C LYS A 107 -1.97 -12.09 -4.44
N LYS A 108 -2.84 -11.71 -5.37
CA LYS A 108 -2.79 -12.11 -6.78
C LYS A 108 -3.22 -10.95 -7.65
N PHE A 109 -2.68 -9.77 -7.36
CA PHE A 109 -3.15 -8.55 -7.96
C PHE A 109 -2.59 -8.35 -9.37
N ILE A 110 -1.29 -8.60 -9.60
CA ILE A 110 -0.67 -8.43 -10.93
C ILE A 110 -0.25 -9.79 -11.45
N GLU A 111 -0.73 -10.15 -12.64
CA GLU A 111 -0.45 -11.44 -13.32
C GLU A 111 -0.60 -12.68 -12.43
N ASP A 112 -1.49 -12.64 -11.43
CA ASP A 112 -1.64 -13.67 -10.39
C ASP A 112 -0.35 -13.99 -9.61
N LYS A 113 0.63 -13.09 -9.65
CA LYS A 113 1.97 -13.24 -9.08
C LYS A 113 2.29 -12.24 -7.99
N TYR A 114 1.92 -10.96 -8.13
CA TYR A 114 2.34 -9.89 -7.21
C TYR A 114 1.21 -9.40 -6.32
N ASP A 115 1.56 -9.09 -5.07
CA ASP A 115 0.65 -8.67 -4.01
C ASP A 115 0.51 -7.16 -4.04
N ILE A 116 -0.64 -6.69 -3.57
CA ILE A 116 -0.76 -5.33 -3.08
C ILE A 116 -1.22 -5.35 -1.63
N GLU A 117 -0.75 -4.36 -0.89
CA GLU A 117 -1.31 -3.97 0.40
C GLU A 117 -1.93 -2.58 0.25
N ILE A 118 -3.14 -2.42 0.78
CA ILE A 118 -3.88 -1.18 0.76
C ILE A 118 -4.25 -0.81 2.18
N PHE A 119 -3.76 0.34 2.61
CA PHE A 119 -4.18 0.97 3.85
C PHE A 119 -5.27 2.00 3.54
N PHE A 120 -6.48 1.77 4.05
CA PHE A 120 -7.52 2.79 3.97
C PHE A 120 -7.42 3.70 5.18
N ILE A 121 -7.44 5.01 4.96
CA ILE A 121 -7.43 5.98 6.05
C ILE A 121 -8.69 6.84 5.92
N ARG A 122 -9.56 6.76 6.91
CA ARG A 122 -10.82 7.50 6.93
C ARG A 122 -10.59 8.97 7.24
N GLU A 123 -11.52 9.81 6.83
CA GLU A 123 -11.45 11.27 6.93
C GLU A 123 -11.27 11.77 8.36
N THR A 124 -12.09 11.28 9.28
CA THR A 124 -11.92 11.59 10.70
C THR A 124 -10.53 11.21 11.24
N THR A 125 -9.99 10.09 10.77
CA THR A 125 -8.67 9.60 11.18
C THR A 125 -7.54 10.45 10.65
N PHE A 126 -7.50 10.75 9.34
CA PHE A 126 -6.39 11.54 8.80
C PHE A 126 -6.48 13.02 9.14
N ASN A 127 -7.63 13.54 9.58
CA ASN A 127 -7.77 14.91 10.10
C ASN A 127 -7.33 15.04 11.58
N ASN A 128 -7.10 13.92 12.28
CA ASN A 128 -6.57 13.94 13.64
C ASN A 128 -5.06 14.18 13.64
N LYS A 129 -4.62 15.27 14.27
CA LYS A 129 -3.21 15.69 14.32
C LYS A 129 -2.27 14.67 14.99
N GLU A 130 -2.74 13.98 16.03
CA GLU A 130 -1.94 12.94 16.70
C GLU A 130 -1.70 11.77 15.75
N ILE A 131 -2.74 11.35 15.03
CA ILE A 131 -2.65 10.27 14.05
C ILE A 131 -1.82 10.67 12.83
N GLN A 132 -1.91 11.93 12.37
CA GLN A 132 -1.01 12.45 11.34
C GLN A 132 0.45 12.30 11.76
N ASN A 133 0.79 12.72 12.98
CA ASN A 133 2.17 12.62 13.48
C ASN A 133 2.64 11.16 13.58
N LEU A 134 1.78 10.26 14.06
CA LEU A 134 2.08 8.82 14.12
C LEU A 134 2.28 8.22 12.73
N GLY A 135 1.41 8.57 11.77
CA GLY A 135 1.53 8.11 10.40
C GLY A 135 2.82 8.60 9.74
N GLU A 136 3.15 9.89 9.90
CA GLU A 136 4.40 10.45 9.37
C GLU A 136 5.64 9.77 9.97
N ALA A 137 5.63 9.48 11.28
CA ALA A 137 6.69 8.73 11.95
C ALA A 137 6.78 7.27 11.46
N ALA A 138 5.67 6.69 11.03
CA ALA A 138 5.59 5.36 10.43
C ALA A 138 5.87 5.35 8.91
N GLY A 139 6.26 6.48 8.32
CA GLY A 139 6.59 6.56 6.89
C GLY A 139 5.40 6.85 5.96
N ILE A 140 4.21 7.14 6.52
CA ILE A 140 3.01 7.47 5.76
C ILE A 140 2.93 8.98 5.55
N PRO A 141 2.81 9.48 4.30
CA PRO A 141 2.70 10.89 4.02
C PRO A 141 1.27 11.40 4.25
N MET A 142 0.93 11.56 5.53
CA MET A 142 -0.38 12.03 6.03
C MET A 142 -0.63 13.50 5.74
N THR A 143 0.42 14.30 5.56
CA THR A 143 0.34 15.75 5.41
C THR A 143 0.89 16.24 4.07
N LYS A 144 0.59 17.49 3.71
CA LYS A 144 1.15 18.14 2.49
C LYS A 144 2.66 18.31 2.55
N ASN A 145 3.24 18.40 3.74
CA ASN A 145 4.66 18.65 3.97
C ASN A 145 5.40 17.37 4.40
N SER A 146 4.87 16.20 4.06
CA SER A 146 5.52 14.94 4.39
C SER A 146 6.93 14.87 3.80
N LYS A 147 7.88 14.37 4.59
CA LYS A 147 9.24 14.06 4.13
C LYS A 147 9.33 12.66 3.53
N ASN A 148 8.28 11.86 3.67
CA ASN A 148 8.26 10.47 3.22
C ASN A 148 8.06 10.40 1.70
N LYS A 149 8.95 9.70 1.02
CA LYS A 149 8.91 9.56 -0.44
C LYS A 149 7.63 8.81 -0.84
N ASN A 150 6.90 9.37 -1.79
CA ASN A 150 5.64 8.81 -2.27
C ASN A 150 5.37 9.20 -3.71
N ILE A 151 4.42 8.51 -4.35
CA ILE A 151 3.86 8.89 -5.64
C ILE A 151 2.37 9.17 -5.43
N VAL A 152 1.95 10.39 -5.74
CA VAL A 152 0.52 10.75 -5.74
C VAL A 152 -0.13 10.23 -7.01
N ILE A 153 -1.07 9.31 -6.85
CA ILE A 153 -1.79 8.66 -7.96
C ILE A 153 -3.08 9.41 -8.28
N TYR A 154 -3.73 9.90 -7.24
CA TYR A 154 -4.97 10.67 -7.30
C TYR A 154 -5.03 11.60 -6.08
N SER A 155 -5.54 12.81 -6.28
CA SER A 155 -5.92 13.73 -5.21
C SER A 155 -7.07 14.59 -5.73
N LYS A 156 -8.13 14.69 -4.94
CA LYS A 156 -9.19 15.68 -5.15
C LYS A 156 -8.72 17.08 -4.75
#